data_AF-A0A1V2QD94-F1
#
_entry.id   AF-A0A1V2QD94-F1
#
_cell.length_a   1.000
_cell.length_b   1.000
_cell.length_c   1.000
_cell.angle_alpha   90.00
_cell.angle_beta   90.00
_cell.angle_gamma   90.00
#
_symmetry.space_group_name_H-M   'P 1'
#
loop_
_entity.id
_entity.type
_entity.pdbx_description
1 polymer ?
#
loop_
_entity_poly.entity_id
_entity_poly.type
_entity_poly.pdbx_seq_one_letter_code
_entity_poly.pdbx_strand_id
1 'polypeptide(L)' 'MSFTLRSAAAALAVAAGLTLAAAPAAYAEMRVLYFYDHDRCRVAQLNYARAGWRIVQGCTADVYSNGVASRWRLMVD' A
#
# COMPACT_ATOMS: atom_id res chain seq x y z
N MET A 1 -6.74 13.21 63.94
CA MET A 1 -6.51 12.62 62.61
C MET A 1 -5.67 13.58 61.78
N SER A 2 -4.73 13.00 61.05
CA SER A 2 -3.59 13.53 60.29
C SER A 2 -3.77 14.77 59.41
N PHE A 3 -2.78 15.67 59.55
CA PHE A 3 -1.94 16.35 58.55
C PHE A 3 -2.54 17.18 57.41
N THR A 4 -2.46 18.51 57.62
CA THR A 4 -1.92 19.56 56.74
C THR A 4 -1.20 19.13 55.45
N LEU A 5 -1.35 19.94 54.39
CA LEU A 5 -0.29 20.68 53.65
C LEU A 5 -0.87 21.11 52.28
N ARG A 6 -1.12 22.40 52.09
CA ARG A 6 -0.20 23.36 51.44
C ARG A 6 0.13 22.99 50.00
N SER A 7 -0.50 23.76 49.11
CA SER A 7 0.13 24.56 48.07
C SER A 7 1.08 23.90 47.07
N ALA A 8 0.74 24.19 45.81
CA ALA A 8 1.64 24.45 44.70
C ALA A 8 2.18 23.24 43.92
N ALA A 9 2.36 23.54 42.62
CA ALA A 9 2.96 22.74 41.56
C ALA A 9 2.07 21.58 41.08
N ALA A 10 1.91 21.33 39.78
CA ALA A 10 2.87 21.56 38.72
C ALA A 10 2.16 21.78 37.39
N ALA A 11 2.75 22.66 36.59
CA ALA A 11 2.60 22.67 35.15
C ALA A 11 2.86 21.24 34.62
N LEU A 12 1.83 20.59 34.12
CA LEU A 12 1.95 19.32 33.40
C LEU A 12 1.95 19.60 31.90
N ALA A 13 3.16 19.87 31.43
CA ALA A 13 3.74 19.28 30.23
C ALA A 13 2.82 19.18 29.01
N VAL A 14 2.79 20.25 28.22
CA VAL A 14 2.69 20.12 26.75
C VAL A 14 4.04 19.57 26.28
N ALA A 15 4.27 18.29 26.49
CA ALA A 15 5.43 17.58 25.94
C ALA A 15 5.03 16.13 25.67
N ALA A 16 5.36 15.66 24.48
CA ALA A 16 5.26 14.27 24.03
C ALA A 16 3.86 13.75 23.66
N GLY A 17 3.14 14.49 22.82
CA GLY A 17 1.99 13.97 22.09
C GLY A 17 2.30 13.76 20.61
N LEU A 18 3.16 12.79 20.30
CA LEU A 18 3.25 12.17 18.98
C LEU A 18 3.38 13.14 17.79
N THR A 19 4.60 13.61 17.52
CA THR A 19 4.98 13.71 16.11
C THR A 19 4.96 12.29 15.58
N LEU A 20 3.81 11.85 15.06
CA LEU A 20 3.75 10.82 14.04
C LEU A 20 4.71 11.32 12.96
N ALA A 21 5.97 10.87 13.04
CA ALA A 21 6.79 10.78 11.87
C ALA A 21 6.01 9.83 10.97
N ALA A 22 5.14 10.41 10.14
CA ALA A 22 4.65 9.75 8.95
C ALA A 22 5.93 9.41 8.19
N ALA A 23 6.44 8.19 8.43
CA ALA A 23 7.43 7.60 7.56
C ALA A 23 6.86 7.84 6.16
N PRO A 24 7.61 8.50 5.25
CA PRO A 24 7.12 8.72 3.92
C PRO A 24 6.67 7.36 3.43
N ALA A 25 5.38 7.22 3.11
CA ALA A 25 4.89 6.02 2.47
C ALA A 25 5.83 5.85 1.28
N ALA A 26 6.71 4.85 1.35
CA ALA A 26 7.59 4.53 0.25
C ALA A 26 6.62 4.27 -0.89
N TYR A 27 6.56 5.18 -1.86
CA TYR A 27 5.73 5.02 -3.02
C TYR A 27 6.29 3.78 -3.69
N ALA A 28 5.63 2.65 -3.45
CA ALA A 28 5.93 1.42 -4.12
C ALA A 28 5.79 1.73 -5.62
N GLU A 29 6.91 1.63 -6.33
CA GLU A 29 6.97 2.02 -7.73
C GLU A 29 6.02 1.09 -8.49
N MET A 30 4.91 1.63 -8.95
CA MET A 30 3.91 0.86 -9.66
C MET A 30 4.52 0.32 -10.95
N ARG A 31 4.56 -1.01 -11.07
CA ARG A 31 5.06 -1.72 -12.25
C ARG A 31 3.89 -2.16 -13.11
N VAL A 32 3.99 -1.85 -14.40
CA VAL A 32 3.02 -2.27 -15.41
C VAL A 32 3.63 -3.37 -16.27
N LEU A 33 3.01 -4.53 -16.28
CA LEU A 33 3.44 -5.72 -16.99
C LEU A 33 2.46 -6.02 -18.13
N TYR A 34 2.98 -6.39 -19.29
CA TYR A 34 2.19 -6.68 -20.49
C TYR A 34 2.36 -8.12 -20.94
N PHE A 35 1.25 -8.75 -21.32
CA PHE A 35 1.19 -10.14 -21.76
C PHE A 35 0.34 -10.25 -23.02
N TYR A 36 0.75 -11.06 -23.99
CA TYR A 36 -0.07 -11.33 -25.20
C TYR A 36 -1.06 -12.48 -25.01
N ASP A 37 -0.95 -13.20 -23.88
CA ASP A 37 -1.76 -14.35 -23.56
C ASP A 37 -2.42 -14.16 -22.18
N HIS A 38 -3.73 -14.44 -22.09
CA HIS A 38 -4.51 -14.21 -20.87
C HIS A 38 -4.09 -15.14 -19.73
N ASP A 39 -3.86 -16.42 -20.03
CA ASP A 39 -3.52 -17.42 -19.01
C ASP A 39 -2.14 -17.16 -18.44
N ARG A 40 -1.17 -16.76 -19.26
CA ARG A 40 0.15 -16.30 -18.78
C ARG A 40 0.02 -15.10 -17.86
N CYS A 41 -0.83 -14.13 -18.21
CA CYS A 41 -1.08 -13.00 -17.33
C CYS A 41 -1.62 -13.48 -15.97
N ARG A 42 -2.63 -14.35 -15.98
CA ARG A 42 -3.27 -14.86 -14.76
C ARG A 42 -2.29 -15.65 -13.87
N VAL A 43 -1.45 -16.48 -14.47
CA VAL A 43 -0.39 -17.20 -13.76
C VAL A 43 0.62 -16.21 -13.15
N ALA A 44 1.02 -15.18 -13.90
CA ALA A 44 1.91 -14.14 -13.37
C ALA A 44 1.27 -13.41 -12.19
N GLN A 45 0.00 -12.99 -12.29
CA GLN A 45 -0.73 -12.34 -11.19
C GLN A 45 -0.70 -13.20 -9.92
N LEU A 46 -0.96 -14.51 -10.04
CA LEU A 46 -0.91 -15.43 -8.91
C LEU A 46 0.49 -15.53 -8.31
N ASN A 47 1.53 -15.58 -9.15
CA ASN A 47 2.91 -15.64 -8.69
C ASN A 47 3.34 -14.36 -7.98
N TYR A 48 2.96 -13.18 -8.48
CA TYR A 48 3.24 -11.89 -7.82
C TYR A 48 2.50 -11.77 -6.49
N ALA A 49 1.22 -12.15 -6.44
CA ALA A 49 0.46 -12.17 -5.19
C ALA A 49 1.09 -13.11 -4.15
N ARG A 50 1.57 -14.29 -4.56
CA ARG A 50 2.30 -15.22 -3.68
C ARG A 50 3.65 -14.69 -3.22
N ALA A 51 4.32 -13.91 -4.06
CA ALA A 51 5.58 -13.26 -3.74
C ALA A 51 5.41 -12.01 -2.85
N GLY A 52 4.19 -11.67 -2.46
CA GLY A 52 3.89 -10.55 -1.56
C GLY A 52 3.75 -9.19 -2.25
N TRP A 53 3.73 -9.15 -3.59
CA TRP A 53 3.43 -7.93 -4.33
C TRP A 53 1.96 -7.59 -4.18
N ARG A 54 1.66 -6.31 -4.02
CA ARG A 54 0.28 -5.84 -4.02
C ARG A 54 -0.18 -5.73 -5.48
N ILE A 55 -1.32 -6.38 -5.76
CA ILE A 55 -1.94 -6.31 -7.09
C ILE A 55 -2.80 -5.04 -7.13
N VAL A 56 -2.30 -4.00 -7.80
CA VAL A 56 -3.03 -2.73 -7.99
C VAL A 56 -4.16 -2.92 -8.99
N GLN A 57 -3.88 -3.62 -10.09
CA GLN A 57 -4.85 -3.95 -11.13
C GLN A 57 -4.55 -5.36 -11.63
N GLY A 58 -5.53 -6.26 -11.53
CA GLY A 58 -5.41 -7.62 -12.06
C GLY A 58 -5.30 -7.64 -13.59
N CYS A 59 -5.20 -8.85 -14.14
CA CYS A 59 -5.14 -9.06 -15.58
C CYS A 59 -6.37 -8.52 -16.28
N THR A 60 -6.16 -7.49 -17.10
CA THR A 60 -7.20 -6.76 -17.81
C THR A 60 -6.77 -6.53 -19.24
N ALA A 61 -7.72 -6.54 -20.18
CA ALA A 61 -7.41 -6.29 -21.58
C ALA A 61 -6.97 -4.82 -21.75
N ASP A 62 -5.85 -4.64 -22.46
CA ASP A 62 -5.19 -3.34 -22.68
C ASP A 62 -5.27 -2.93 -24.16
N VAL A 63 -5.12 -3.90 -25.06
CA VAL A 63 -5.28 -3.68 -26.50
C VAL A 63 -6.26 -4.70 -27.07
N TYR A 64 -7.13 -4.23 -27.94
CA TYR A 64 -8.04 -5.05 -28.72
C TYR A 64 -7.65 -4.99 -30.20
N SER A 65 -7.71 -6.14 -30.87
CA SER A 65 -7.57 -6.28 -32.32
C SER A 65 -8.80 -7.00 -32.85
N ASN A 66 -9.52 -6.39 -33.79
CA ASN A 66 -10.75 -6.92 -34.36
C ASN A 66 -11.80 -7.32 -33.30
N GLY A 67 -11.93 -6.52 -32.24
CA GLY A 67 -12.88 -6.77 -31.14
C GLY A 67 -12.45 -7.86 -30.14
N VAL A 68 -11.28 -8.48 -30.35
CA VAL A 68 -10.71 -9.50 -29.45
C VAL A 68 -9.53 -8.91 -28.69
N ALA A 69 -9.41 -9.20 -27.39
CA ALA A 69 -8.26 -8.76 -26.60
C ALA A 69 -6.97 -9.39 -27.16
N SER A 70 -6.02 -8.55 -27.57
CA SER A 70 -4.72 -8.96 -28.12
C SER A 70 -3.55 -8.70 -27.16
N ARG A 71 -3.78 -7.92 -26.10
CA ARG A 71 -2.80 -7.69 -25.04
C ARG A 71 -3.49 -7.48 -23.70
N TRP A 72 -2.88 -8.02 -22.66
CA TRP A 72 -3.31 -7.98 -21.28
C TRP A 72 -2.31 -7.20 -20.45
N ARG A 73 -2.80 -6.51 -19.44
CA ARG A 73 -2.02 -5.68 -18.52
C ARG A 73 -2.28 -6.09 -17.08
N LEU A 74 -1.20 -6.16 -16.31
CA LEU A 74 -1.17 -6.42 -14.87
C LEU A 74 -0.39 -5.28 -14.22
N MET A 75 -0.93 -4.68 -13.16
CA MET A 75 -0.22 -3.65 -12.38
C MET A 75 0.03 -4.14 -10.97
N VAL A 76 1.28 -4.01 -10.53
CA VAL A 76 1.74 -4.46 -9.20
C VAL A 76 2.59 -3.38 -8.55
N ASP A 77 2.66 -3.38 -7.22
CA ASP A 77 3.56 -2.55 -6.44
C ASP A 77 4.07 -3.27 -5.17
#